data_AF-A0A382ETH4-F1
#
_entry.id   AF-A0A382ETH4-F1
#
_cell.length_a   1.000
_cell.length_b   1.000
_cell.length_c   1.000
_cell.angle_alpha   90.00
_cell.angle_beta   90.00
_cell.angle_gamma   90.00
#
_symmetry.space_group_name_H-M   'P 1'
#
loop_
_entity.id
_entity.type
_entity.pdbx_description
1 polymer ?
#
loop_
_entity_poly.entity_id
_entity_poly.type
_entity_poly.pdbx_seq_one_letter_code
_entity_poly.pdbx_strand_id
1 'polypeptide(L)'
;MADSQDRKWGMVVDVDRCTGCNGCVIACQSENNIPNNLEEHFNQRRAIQWIRIERYWEGEYPNVKARFIPVMCQQCGNAPCEPVCPVYATYHNDEGL
;
A
#
# COMPACT_ATOMS: atom_id res chain seq x y z
N MET A 1 21.46 16.26 -19.32
CA MET A 1 20.20 15.70 -19.84
C MET A 1 19.14 16.08 -18.82
N ALA A 2 18.54 17.25 -19.02
CA ALA A 2 17.48 17.78 -18.17
C ALA A 2 16.21 17.66 -19.01
N ASP A 3 15.35 16.69 -18.73
CA ASP A 3 14.05 16.59 -19.40
C ASP A 3 13.07 15.70 -18.60
N SER A 4 12.44 16.29 -17.56
CA SER A 4 11.11 15.94 -16.99
C SER A 4 10.81 16.64 -15.65
N GLN A 5 11.31 17.85 -15.40
CA GLN A 5 10.94 18.63 -14.20
C GLN A 5 9.58 19.31 -14.42
N ASP A 6 8.46 18.63 -14.14
CA ASP A 6 7.20 19.33 -13.83
C ASP A 6 6.07 18.49 -13.18
N ARG A 7 6.29 17.21 -12.83
CA ARG A 7 5.26 16.39 -12.18
C ARG A 7 5.80 15.66 -10.96
N LYS A 8 5.08 15.83 -9.85
CA LYS A 8 5.24 15.04 -8.62
C LYS A 8 3.99 14.19 -8.44
N TRP A 9 4.16 12.88 -8.32
CA TRP A 9 3.05 11.96 -8.12
C TRP A 9 2.66 11.92 -6.64
N GLY A 10 1.35 11.86 -6.40
CA GLY A 10 0.79 11.73 -5.06
C GLY A 10 -0.52 10.98 -5.12
N MET A 11 -0.83 10.24 -4.06
CA MET A 11 -2.08 9.52 -3.91
C MET A 11 -2.77 9.97 -2.63
N VAL A 12 -4.05 10.30 -2.73
CA VAL A 12 -4.91 10.62 -1.59
C VAL A 12 -6.06 9.63 -1.55
N VAL A 13 -6.24 8.98 -0.41
CA VAL A 13 -7.31 8.02 -0.18
C VAL A 13 -8.29 8.63 0.81
N ASP A 14 -9.54 8.81 0.39
CA ASP A 14 -10.64 9.16 1.29
C ASP A 14 -11.07 7.93 2.08
N VAL A 15 -10.62 7.87 3.33
CA VAL A 15 -10.89 6.75 4.25
C VAL A 15 -12.35 6.67 4.69
N ASP A 16 -13.09 7.79 4.67
CA ASP A 16 -14.50 7.81 5.08
C ASP A 16 -15.41 7.13 4.03
N ARG A 17 -14.95 7.07 2.78
CA ARG A 17 -15.62 6.32 1.69
C ARG A 17 -15.21 4.86 1.61
N CYS A 18 -14.20 4.41 2.35
CA CYS A 18 -13.72 3.04 2.28
C CYS A 18 -14.66 2.07 2.98
N THR A 19 -15.28 1.16 2.23
CA THR A 19 -16.21 0.14 2.76
C THR A 19 -15.56 -1.22 3.01
N GLY A 20 -14.25 -1.36 2.73
CA GLY A 20 -13.55 -2.64 2.86
C GLY A 20 -13.84 -3.66 1.74
N CYS A 21 -14.27 -3.21 0.56
CA CYS A 21 -14.66 -4.10 -0.55
C CYS A 21 -13.52 -4.92 -1.18
N ASN A 22 -12.25 -4.64 -0.86
CA ASN A 22 -11.05 -5.28 -1.43
C ASN A 22 -10.86 -5.13 -2.95
N GLY A 23 -11.64 -4.29 -3.63
CA GLY A 23 -11.48 -4.05 -5.07
C GLY A 23 -10.09 -3.52 -5.44
N CYS A 24 -9.53 -2.62 -4.62
CA CYS A 24 -8.17 -2.09 -4.83
C CYS A 24 -7.07 -3.16 -4.66
N VAL A 25 -7.28 -4.15 -3.78
CA VAL A 25 -6.34 -5.26 -3.56
C VAL A 25 -6.28 -6.15 -4.81
N ILE A 26 -7.44 -6.55 -5.32
CA ILE A 26 -7.52 -7.39 -6.52
C ILE A 26 -7.01 -6.66 -7.76
N ALA A 27 -7.35 -5.38 -7.92
CA ALA A 27 -6.86 -4.57 -9.04
C ALA A 27 -5.33 -4.45 -9.04
N CYS A 28 -4.73 -4.23 -7.87
CA CYS A 28 -3.27 -4.17 -7.75
C CYS A 28 -2.61 -5.52 -8.06
N GLN A 29 -3.22 -6.63 -7.62
CA GLN A 29 -2.73 -7.98 -7.92
C GLN A 29 -2.77 -8.29 -9.42
N SER A 30 -3.87 -7.94 -10.10
CA SER A 30 -4.02 -8.18 -11.54
C SER A 30 -3.10 -7.31 -12.39
N GLU A 31 -2.93 -6.04 -12.01
CA GLU A 31 -2.10 -5.09 -12.78
C GLU A 31 -0.60 -5.38 -12.63
N ASN A 32 -0.16 -5.74 -11.41
CA ASN A 32 1.26 -5.87 -11.09
C ASN A 32 1.76 -7.32 -11.08
N ASN A 33 0.96 -8.26 -11.58
CA ASN A 33 1.28 -9.69 -11.64
C ASN A 33 1.71 -10.27 -10.29
N ILE A 34 1.04 -9.86 -9.21
CA ILE A 34 1.32 -10.37 -7.87
C ILE A 34 0.82 -11.82 -7.78
N PRO A 35 1.65 -12.78 -7.33
CA PRO A 35 1.23 -14.17 -7.24
C PRO A 35 0.10 -14.36 -6.23
N ASN A 36 -0.72 -15.38 -6.47
CA ASN A 36 -1.78 -15.76 -5.55
C ASN A 36 -1.17 -16.23 -4.21
N ASN A 37 -1.80 -15.80 -3.12
CA ASN A 37 -1.40 -16.21 -1.78
C ASN A 37 -1.92 -17.61 -1.48
N LEU A 38 -1.00 -18.58 -1.42
CA LEU A 38 -1.31 -19.93 -0.97
C LEU A 38 -1.59 -19.93 0.54
N GLU A 39 -2.49 -20.82 0.98
CA GLU A 39 -2.90 -20.93 2.38
C GLU A 39 -1.70 -21.10 3.32
N GLU A 40 -0.73 -21.94 2.95
CA GLU A 40 0.49 -22.17 3.74
C GLU A 40 1.27 -20.85 3.98
N HIS A 41 1.55 -20.09 2.93
CA HIS A 41 2.28 -18.82 3.04
C HIS A 41 1.48 -17.75 3.76
N PHE A 42 0.16 -17.73 3.56
CA PHE A 42 -0.74 -16.81 4.24
C PHE A 42 -0.71 -17.03 5.76
N ASN A 43 -0.82 -18.28 6.21
CA ASN A 43 -0.78 -18.65 7.63
C ASN A 43 0.57 -18.33 8.29
N GLN A 44 1.65 -18.29 7.50
CA GLN A 44 2.98 -17.87 7.94
C GLN A 44 3.20 -16.34 7.90
N ARG A 45 2.16 -15.55 7.64
CA ARG A 45 2.22 -14.08 7.48
C ARG A 45 3.13 -13.62 6.34
N ARG A 46 3.19 -14.40 5.26
CA ARG A 46 3.98 -14.09 4.04
C ARG A 46 3.08 -13.83 2.84
N ALA A 47 1.89 -13.31 3.10
CA ALA A 47 0.99 -12.89 2.02
C ALA A 47 1.64 -11.74 1.24
N ILE A 48 1.75 -11.89 -0.07
CA ILE A 48 2.28 -10.89 -0.98
C ILE A 48 1.09 -10.01 -1.39
N GLN A 49 1.05 -8.80 -0.82
CA GLN A 49 0.04 -7.78 -1.09
C GLN A 49 0.71 -6.41 -1.01
N TRP A 50 0.71 -5.64 -2.10
CA TRP A 50 1.29 -4.29 -2.11
C TRP A 50 0.35 -3.23 -1.53
N ILE A 51 -0.95 -3.49 -1.60
CA ILE A 51 -2.00 -2.77 -0.87
C ILE A 51 -2.79 -3.78 -0.04
N ARG A 52 -3.04 -3.44 1.22
CA ARG A 52 -3.89 -4.21 2.14
C ARG A 52 -4.93 -3.30 2.78
N ILE A 53 -6.07 -3.83 3.17
CA ILE A 53 -7.08 -3.07 3.92
C ILE A 53 -7.02 -3.50 5.38
N GLU A 54 -6.66 -2.57 6.25
CA GLU A 54 -6.68 -2.77 7.69
C GLU A 54 -8.06 -2.39 8.24
N ARG A 55 -8.61 -3.27 9.08
CA ARG A 55 -9.90 -3.05 9.74
C ARG A 55 -9.65 -2.77 11.21
N TYR A 56 -10.10 -1.61 11.66
CA TYR A 56 -10.10 -1.20 13.05
C TYR A 56 -11.52 -1.21 13.59
N TRP A 57 -11.70 -1.74 14.79
CA TRP A 57 -12.97 -1.71 15.50
C TRP A 57 -12.96 -0.55 16.49
N GLU A 58 -13.98 0.28 16.43
CA GLU A 58 -14.15 1.44 17.30
C GLU A 58 -15.45 1.32 18.10
N GLY A 59 -15.42 1.75 19.36
CA GLY A 59 -16.57 1.70 20.27
C GLY A 59 -16.72 0.37 21.02
N GLU A 60 -17.79 0.28 21.80
CA GLU A 60 -18.13 -0.89 22.61
C GLU A 60 -19.49 -1.45 22.22
N TYR A 61 -19.69 -2.75 22.44
CA TYR A 61 -20.96 -3.40 22.15
C TYR A 61 -22.12 -2.73 22.92
N PRO A 62 -23.27 -2.45 22.29
CA PRO A 62 -23.68 -2.82 20.93
C PRO A 62 -23.29 -1.81 19.83
N ASN A 63 -22.66 -0.70 20.18
CA ASN A 63 -22.34 0.42 19.29
C ASN A 63 -20.94 0.29 18.65
N VAL A 64 -20.57 -0.90 18.20
CA VAL A 64 -19.29 -1.13 17.53
C VAL A 64 -19.36 -0.70 16.06
N LYS A 65 -18.33 -0.02 15.58
CA LYS A 65 -18.18 0.37 14.16
C LYS A 65 -16.86 -0.16 13.62
N ALA A 66 -16.87 -0.56 12.35
CA ALA A 66 -15.67 -0.91 11.60
C ALA A 66 -15.19 0.31 10.82
N ARG A 67 -13.92 0.68 10.98
CA ARG A 67 -13.20 1.62 10.13
C ARG A 67 -12.20 0.87 9.27
N PHE A 68 -12.10 1.26 8.00
CA PHE A 68 -11.21 0.63 7.03
C PHE A 68 -10.13 1.61 6.57
N ILE A 69 -8.87 1.18 6.63
CA ILE A 69 -7.72 1.97 6.22
C ILE A 69 -6.94 1.17 5.18
N PRO A 70 -6.98 1.55 3.90
CA PRO A 70 -6.08 1.00 2.90
C PRO A 70 -4.65 1.43 3.19
N VAL A 71 -3.75 0.47 3.36
CA VAL A 71 -2.32 0.70 3.61
C VAL A 71 -1.52 0.14 2.46
N MET A 72 -0.65 0.98 1.89
CA MET A 72 0.25 0.68 0.77
C MET A 72 1.59 1.42 0.97
N CYS A 73 2.57 1.18 0.09
CA CYS A 73 3.77 2.01 0.06
C CYS A 73 3.38 3.48 -0.10
N GLN A 74 3.87 4.34 0.80
CA GLN A 74 3.50 5.76 0.82
C GLN A 74 4.39 6.62 -0.09
N GLN A 75 5.41 6.03 -0.72
CA GLN A 75 6.41 6.76 -1.52
C GLN A 75 6.94 7.98 -0.76
N CYS A 76 7.49 7.69 0.42
CA CYS A 76 7.84 8.69 1.41
C CYS A 76 8.95 9.61 0.89
N GLY A 77 8.74 10.93 0.85
CA GLY A 77 9.79 11.87 0.40
C GLY A 77 11.12 11.81 1.20
N ASN A 78 11.10 11.30 2.43
CA ASN A 78 12.30 10.84 3.14
C ASN A 78 12.14 9.34 3.44
N ALA A 79 12.40 8.49 2.45
CA ALA A 79 12.17 7.05 2.54
C ALA A 79 13.28 6.34 3.34
N PRO A 80 12.98 5.77 4.53
CA PRO A 80 13.99 5.06 5.31
C PRO A 80 14.40 3.72 4.69
N CYS A 81 13.63 3.19 3.73
CA CYS A 81 13.93 1.94 3.02
C CYS A 81 15.00 2.07 1.94
N GLU A 82 15.37 3.29 1.52
CA GLU A 82 16.40 3.52 0.49
C GLU A 82 17.83 3.45 1.02
N PRO A 83 18.22 4.25 2.04
CA PRO A 83 19.61 4.28 2.48
C PRO A 83 20.08 2.96 3.09
N VAL A 84 19.15 2.08 3.47
CA VAL A 84 19.43 0.76 4.04
C VAL A 84 19.64 -0.33 2.98
N CYS A 85 19.41 -0.05 1.69
CA CYS A 85 19.61 -1.02 0.63
C CYS A 85 21.09 -1.11 0.24
N PRO A 86 21.79 -2.23 0.53
CA PRO A 86 23.24 -2.33 0.33
C PRO A 86 23.69 -2.26 -1.13
N VAL A 87 22.78 -2.53 -2.06
CA VAL A 87 23.03 -2.58 -3.51
C VAL A 87 22.31 -1.48 -4.29
N TYR A 88 21.69 -0.52 -3.59
CA TYR A 88 20.97 0.61 -4.22
C TYR A 88 19.86 0.19 -5.19
N ALA A 89 19.16 -0.91 -4.89
CA ALA A 89 18.02 -1.37 -5.68
C ALA A 89 16.75 -0.53 -5.45
N THR A 90 16.66 0.16 -4.30
CA THR A 90 15.59 1.10 -3.96
C THR A 90 16.15 2.52 -4.00
N TYR A 91 15.51 3.40 -4.77
CA TYR A 91 15.90 4.80 -4.96
C TYR A 91 14.67 5.62 -5.39
N HIS A 92 14.68 6.92 -5.08
CA HIS A 92 13.68 7.84 -5.61
C HIS A 92 14.02 8.28 -7.03
N ASN A 93 13.01 8.34 -7.88
CA ASN A 93 13.09 9.00 -9.18
C ASN A 93 12.82 10.52 -9.07
N ASP A 94 13.03 11.24 -10.17
CA ASP A 94 12.83 12.69 -10.23
C ASP A 94 11.35 13.11 -10.05
N GLU A 95 10.40 12.18 -10.19
CA GLU A 95 8.96 12.40 -10.02
C GLU A 95 8.46 12.18 -8.58
N GLY A 96 9.34 11.79 -7.65
CA GLY A 96 8.99 11.56 -6.24
C GLY A 96 8.40 10.17 -5.95
N LEU A 97 8.77 9.16 -6.75
CA LEU A 97 8.43 7.75 -6.57
C LEU A 97 9.66 6.89 -6.31
#